data_AF-A0A497PWM7-F1
#
_entry.id   AF-A0A497PWM7-F1
#
_cell.length_a   1.000
_cell.length_b   1.000
_cell.length_c   1.000
_cell.angle_alpha   90.00
_cell.angle_beta   90.00
_cell.angle_gamma   90.00
#
_symmetry.space_group_name_H-M   'P 1'
#
loop_
_entity.id
_entity.type
_entity.pdbx_description
1 polymer ?
#
loop_
_entity_poly.entity_id
_entity_poly.type
_entity_poly.pdbx_seq_one_letter_code
_entity_poly.pdbx_strand_id
1 'polypeptide(L)'
;MQDEKQETAATPKREPRKAAFSDNMKINNGNGEIKAPIEPGEKAAVPEKPKQNMEDVFTQQNRDVRKRAVKSKAAYEGDDSQVMADKINKSLSGEPELQDVEISDADVKLAEKMIFDGYAETEVSMDSFPDRKFTICSTNAEEIGMIDEIIFDVMKKHETKDGMVDIPQNKIQTLRNSIFIALGYRGPNGDDLCGVDRSRNLSVIKKAIIRRGDLENAGDMEKCEQLSEGLKQSILMRARKVQQMPTPLIDFISAEKYMFDKKMYKIMTMKGVVPKS
;
A
#
# COMPACT_ATOMS: atom_id res chain seq x y z
N MET A 1 20.08 -60.81 9.30
CA MET A 1 20.53 -61.35 10.60
C MET A 1 21.57 -60.37 11.11
N GLN A 2 21.40 -59.56 12.15
CA GLN A 2 20.44 -59.40 13.26
C GLN A 2 20.24 -57.87 13.41
N ASP A 3 19.03 -57.30 13.39
CA ASP A 3 18.07 -57.18 14.50
C ASP A 3 18.66 -56.65 15.82
N GLU A 4 18.46 -55.35 16.11
CA GLU A 4 18.16 -54.87 17.48
C GLU A 4 17.49 -53.47 17.51
N LYS A 5 16.17 -53.50 17.80
CA LYS A 5 15.29 -52.64 18.64
C LYS A 5 15.67 -51.16 18.86
N GLN A 6 14.91 -50.20 18.33
CA GLN A 6 13.68 -49.57 18.88
C GLN A 6 13.74 -49.13 20.35
N GLU A 7 13.77 -47.80 20.57
CA GLU A 7 13.14 -47.17 21.74
C GLU A 7 12.50 -45.83 21.30
N THR A 8 11.18 -45.87 21.08
CA THR A 8 10.34 -44.70 20.80
C THR A 8 9.76 -44.16 22.11
N ALA A 9 10.17 -42.96 22.51
CA ALA A 9 9.57 -42.27 23.65
C ALA A 9 8.22 -41.64 23.24
N ALA A 10 7.16 -42.12 23.87
CA ALA A 10 5.79 -41.68 23.71
C ALA A 10 5.51 -40.35 24.46
N THR A 11 4.60 -39.59 23.86
CA THR A 11 4.07 -38.26 24.18
C THR A 11 3.26 -38.22 25.48
N PRO A 12 3.02 -37.03 26.08
CA PRO A 12 1.76 -36.76 26.75
C PRO A 12 0.85 -35.88 25.86
N LYS A 13 -0.30 -36.47 25.50
CA LYS A 13 -1.47 -35.81 24.92
C LYS A 13 -1.94 -34.66 25.82
N ARG A 14 -2.14 -33.46 25.27
CA ARG A 14 -2.94 -32.41 25.91
C ARG A 14 -4.42 -32.68 25.61
N GLU A 15 -5.18 -33.01 26.64
CA GLU A 15 -6.63 -33.07 26.60
C GLU A 15 -7.29 -31.67 26.64
N PRO A 16 -8.49 -31.52 26.07
CA PRO A 16 -9.22 -30.26 26.00
C PRO A 16 -9.94 -29.96 27.32
N ARG A 17 -9.78 -28.74 27.86
CA ARG A 17 -10.61 -28.27 28.99
C ARG A 17 -11.99 -27.87 28.49
N LYS A 18 -13.03 -28.61 28.90
CA LYS A 18 -14.43 -28.16 28.94
C LYS A 18 -14.94 -28.15 30.39
N ALA A 19 -15.55 -27.00 30.73
CA ALA A 19 -16.67 -26.71 31.63
C ALA A 19 -16.66 -27.08 33.14
N ALA A 20 -16.93 -26.05 33.95
CA ALA A 20 -17.83 -26.06 35.12
C ALA A 20 -18.27 -24.59 35.36
N PHE A 21 -19.50 -24.17 35.02
CA PHE A 21 -20.73 -24.20 35.83
C PHE A 21 -20.57 -23.69 37.28
N SER A 22 -21.17 -22.53 37.55
CA SER A 22 -21.99 -22.35 38.76
C SER A 22 -23.01 -21.24 38.52
N ASP A 23 -24.26 -21.65 38.41
CA ASP A 23 -25.46 -20.85 38.62
C ASP A 23 -25.37 -20.11 39.96
N ASN A 24 -25.85 -18.87 39.99
CA ASN A 24 -26.59 -18.39 41.16
C ASN A 24 -27.67 -17.39 40.74
N MET A 25 -28.90 -17.80 41.05
CA MET A 25 -30.15 -17.08 40.93
C MET A 25 -30.11 -15.66 41.52
N LYS A 26 -30.89 -14.74 40.93
CA LYS A 26 -32.10 -14.20 41.57
C LYS A 26 -32.96 -13.41 40.59
N ILE A 27 -34.16 -13.96 40.38
CA ILE A 27 -35.34 -13.32 39.82
C ILE A 27 -35.82 -12.29 40.84
N ASN A 28 -36.16 -11.08 40.39
CA ASN A 28 -37.11 -10.23 41.09
C ASN A 28 -38.08 -9.63 40.08
N ASN A 29 -39.31 -10.17 40.09
CA ASN A 29 -40.48 -9.61 39.45
C ASN A 29 -40.91 -8.33 40.19
N GLY A 30 -41.11 -7.24 39.45
CA GLY A 30 -41.73 -6.02 39.94
C GLY A 30 -42.60 -5.41 38.85
N ASN A 31 -43.91 -5.59 39.01
CA ASN A 31 -44.99 -5.02 38.20
C ASN A 31 -44.82 -3.52 37.93
N GLY A 32 -45.16 -3.08 36.71
CA GLY A 32 -45.28 -1.67 36.36
C GLY A 32 -45.85 -1.47 34.95
N GLU A 33 -47.16 -1.65 34.84
CA GLU A 33 -48.12 -1.09 33.87
C GLU A 33 -47.68 -0.72 32.43
N ILE A 34 -48.33 -1.40 31.49
CA ILE A 34 -48.40 -1.11 30.06
C ILE A 34 -49.28 0.13 29.83
N LYS A 35 -48.75 1.16 29.15
CA LYS A 35 -49.56 2.15 28.41
C LYS A 35 -49.13 2.14 26.94
N ALA A 36 -50.09 1.87 26.06
CA ALA A 36 -49.98 1.95 24.62
C ALA A 36 -50.19 3.42 24.12
N PRO A 37 -50.17 3.69 22.81
CA PRO A 37 -49.03 4.22 22.07
C PRO A 37 -49.18 5.71 21.70
N ILE A 38 -48.06 6.42 21.58
CA ILE A 38 -48.02 7.80 21.07
C ILE A 38 -47.97 7.75 19.54
N GLU A 39 -48.85 8.53 18.91
CA GLU A 39 -49.03 8.69 17.46
C GLU A 39 -47.75 9.08 16.71
N PRO A 40 -47.64 8.76 15.40
CA PRO A 40 -46.46 9.11 14.60
C PRO A 40 -46.51 10.60 14.22
N GLY A 41 -45.69 11.39 14.90
CA GLY A 41 -45.41 12.77 14.49
C GLY A 41 -44.71 12.82 13.13
N GLU A 42 -45.31 13.58 12.23
CA GLU A 42 -44.76 14.05 10.94
C GLU A 42 -43.28 14.42 11.06
N LYS A 43 -42.41 13.60 10.45
CA LYS A 43 -41.01 13.99 10.24
C LYS A 43 -40.98 14.96 9.07
N ALA A 44 -40.78 16.24 9.38
CA ALA A 44 -40.43 17.26 8.40
C ALA A 44 -39.28 16.74 7.51
N ALA A 45 -39.49 16.78 6.20
CA ALA A 45 -38.49 16.42 5.21
C ALA A 45 -37.29 17.37 5.34
N VAL A 46 -36.18 16.87 5.88
CA VAL A 46 -34.89 17.53 5.80
C VAL A 46 -34.50 17.49 4.32
N PRO A 47 -34.24 18.64 3.65
CA PRO A 47 -33.79 18.62 2.27
C PRO A 47 -32.44 17.91 2.20
N GLU A 48 -32.38 16.82 1.42
CA GLU A 48 -31.13 16.12 1.11
C GLU A 48 -30.11 17.13 0.57
N LYS A 49 -28.97 17.27 1.27
CA LYS A 49 -27.84 18.02 0.73
C LYS A 49 -27.43 17.39 -0.60
N PRO A 50 -27.09 18.19 -1.63
CA PRO A 50 -26.64 17.66 -2.90
C PRO A 50 -25.41 16.77 -2.69
N LYS A 51 -25.52 15.53 -3.17
CA LYS A 51 -24.50 14.48 -3.11
C LYS A 51 -23.21 14.96 -3.77
N GLN A 52 -22.14 15.07 -3.00
CA GLN A 52 -20.78 15.03 -3.54
C GLN A 52 -20.32 13.58 -3.43
N ASN A 53 -20.68 12.75 -4.43
CA ASN A 53 -20.04 11.45 -4.58
C ASN A 53 -18.55 11.71 -4.83
N MET A 54 -17.65 11.01 -4.14
CA MET A 54 -16.27 10.95 -4.63
C MET A 54 -16.30 10.32 -6.03
N GLU A 55 -16.12 11.14 -7.06
CA GLU A 55 -15.89 10.66 -8.41
C GLU A 55 -14.69 9.72 -8.37
N ASP A 56 -14.84 8.56 -9.00
CA ASP A 56 -13.75 7.61 -9.16
C ASP A 56 -12.77 8.18 -10.20
N VAL A 57 -11.79 8.92 -9.67
CA VAL A 57 -10.76 9.62 -10.45
C VAL A 57 -9.97 8.64 -11.30
N PHE A 58 -9.90 7.35 -10.95
CA PHE A 58 -9.16 6.33 -11.71
C PHE A 58 -10.00 5.78 -12.87
N THR A 59 -11.30 5.52 -12.69
CA THR A 59 -12.15 5.21 -13.85
C THR A 59 -12.38 6.41 -14.76
N GLN A 60 -12.35 7.64 -14.21
CA GLN A 60 -12.39 8.87 -14.99
C GLN A 60 -11.08 9.10 -15.73
N GLN A 61 -9.91 8.88 -15.11
CA GLN A 61 -8.61 8.86 -15.80
C GLN A 61 -8.57 7.77 -16.87
N ASN A 62 -9.05 6.56 -16.62
CA ASN A 62 -9.14 5.50 -17.64
C ASN A 62 -10.08 5.89 -18.81
N ARG A 63 -11.21 6.56 -18.51
CA ARG A 63 -12.09 7.14 -19.53
C ARG A 63 -11.43 8.29 -20.28
N ASP A 64 -10.61 9.09 -19.60
CA ASP A 64 -9.95 10.26 -20.16
C ASP A 64 -8.69 9.88 -20.94
N VAL A 65 -7.99 8.80 -20.58
CA VAL A 65 -6.95 8.16 -21.41
C VAL A 65 -7.60 7.60 -22.69
N ARG A 66 -8.75 6.91 -22.58
CA ARG A 66 -9.55 6.50 -23.75
C ARG A 66 -9.98 7.69 -24.62
N LYS A 67 -10.31 8.84 -24.04
CA LYS A 67 -10.64 10.07 -24.80
C LYS A 67 -9.40 10.77 -25.36
N ARG A 68 -8.26 10.79 -24.64
CA ARG A 68 -6.99 11.40 -25.06
C ARG A 68 -6.35 10.64 -26.21
N ALA A 69 -6.46 9.31 -26.24
CA ALA A 69 -6.08 8.48 -27.37
C ALA A 69 -6.87 8.80 -28.66
N VAL A 70 -8.06 9.43 -28.53
CA VAL A 70 -8.92 9.86 -29.65
C VAL A 70 -8.81 11.37 -29.94
N LYS A 71 -8.24 12.17 -29.02
CA LYS A 71 -8.23 13.65 -29.09
C LYS A 71 -6.84 14.29 -29.03
N SER A 72 -5.76 13.59 -29.38
CA SER A 72 -4.43 14.22 -29.53
C SER A 72 -4.35 15.08 -30.82
N LYS A 73 -5.14 16.17 -30.87
CA LYS A 73 -5.01 17.31 -31.78
C LYS A 73 -5.87 18.51 -31.33
N ALA A 74 -5.89 18.88 -30.05
CA ALA A 74 -6.33 20.21 -29.63
C ALA A 74 -5.82 20.54 -28.22
N ALA A 75 -5.19 21.70 -28.13
CA ALA A 75 -4.44 22.27 -27.01
C ALA A 75 -5.26 22.50 -25.72
N TYR A 76 -4.54 22.68 -24.61
CA TYR A 76 -4.91 23.66 -23.60
C TYR A 76 -3.68 24.15 -22.82
N GLU A 77 -3.35 25.43 -23.01
CA GLU A 77 -2.49 26.24 -22.15
C GLU A 77 -3.38 26.95 -21.10
N GLY A 78 -2.88 27.14 -19.88
CA GLY A 78 -3.56 27.91 -18.83
C GLY A 78 -2.60 28.32 -17.72
N ASP A 79 -2.43 29.64 -17.58
CA ASP A 79 -1.41 30.39 -16.81
C ASP A 79 -1.58 30.34 -15.27
N ASP A 80 -2.68 29.79 -14.75
CA ASP A 80 -3.01 29.83 -13.31
C ASP A 80 -2.35 28.72 -12.47
N SER A 81 -1.92 27.61 -13.09
CA SER A 81 -1.22 26.51 -12.40
C SER A 81 0.18 26.88 -11.94
N GLN A 82 0.84 27.80 -12.66
CA GLN A 82 2.23 28.19 -12.40
C GLN A 82 2.33 29.07 -11.15
N VAL A 83 1.38 29.98 -10.95
CA VAL A 83 1.33 30.87 -9.77
C VAL A 83 1.05 30.10 -8.48
N MET A 84 0.23 29.04 -8.56
CA MET A 84 -0.06 28.18 -7.40
C MET A 84 1.13 27.25 -7.10
N ALA A 85 1.78 26.71 -8.13
CA ALA A 85 3.03 25.94 -7.99
C ALA A 85 4.15 26.79 -7.36
N ASP A 86 4.30 28.04 -7.77
CA ASP A 86 5.30 28.95 -7.22
C ASP A 86 5.03 29.34 -5.77
N LYS A 87 3.76 29.52 -5.39
CA LYS A 87 3.38 29.75 -3.98
C LYS A 87 3.65 28.53 -3.11
N ILE A 88 3.39 27.33 -3.63
CA ILE A 88 3.68 26.06 -2.94
C ILE A 88 5.19 25.88 -2.82
N ASN A 89 5.95 26.08 -3.88
CA ASN A 89 7.42 26.00 -3.87
C ASN A 89 8.02 27.01 -2.90
N LYS A 90 7.52 28.25 -2.85
CA LYS A 90 7.99 29.30 -1.93
C LYS A 90 7.61 29.07 -0.46
N SER A 91 6.57 28.27 -0.20
CA SER A 91 6.19 27.86 1.16
C SER A 91 6.86 26.57 1.61
N LEU A 92 7.35 25.75 0.66
CA LEU A 92 8.16 24.56 0.88
C LEU A 92 9.68 24.83 0.82
N SER A 93 10.11 26.01 0.34
CA SER A 93 11.51 26.41 0.17
C SER A 93 12.23 26.78 1.48
N GLY A 94 11.69 26.37 2.64
CA GLY A 94 12.59 26.03 3.73
C GLY A 94 13.32 24.77 3.31
N GLU A 95 14.25 24.90 2.36
CA GLU A 95 15.03 23.78 1.83
C GLU A 95 15.68 23.10 3.04
N PRO A 96 15.31 21.86 3.41
CA PRO A 96 16.30 21.05 4.07
C PRO A 96 17.40 20.95 3.03
N GLU A 97 18.57 21.56 3.29
CA GLU A 97 19.77 21.33 2.50
C GLU A 97 19.79 19.83 2.20
N LEU A 98 19.59 19.48 0.93
CA LEU A 98 19.65 18.10 0.51
C LEU A 98 21.07 17.70 0.85
N GLN A 99 21.25 17.01 1.99
CA GLN A 99 22.55 16.49 2.40
C GLN A 99 23.18 15.91 1.14
N ASP A 100 24.40 16.38 0.85
CA ASP A 100 25.10 15.92 -0.32
C ASP A 100 25.47 14.46 -0.12
N VAL A 101 24.54 13.60 -0.51
CA VAL A 101 24.78 12.17 -0.64
C VAL A 101 25.82 12.06 -1.74
N GLU A 102 27.04 11.65 -1.38
CA GLU A 102 28.06 11.27 -2.34
C GLU A 102 27.52 10.13 -3.19
N ILE A 103 27.52 10.34 -4.51
CA ILE A 103 27.02 9.37 -5.49
C ILE A 103 28.23 8.63 -6.03
N SER A 104 28.25 7.31 -5.81
CA SER A 104 29.31 6.44 -6.32
C SER A 104 28.95 5.87 -7.69
N ASP A 105 29.94 5.36 -8.42
CA ASP A 105 29.72 4.64 -9.68
C ASP A 105 28.80 3.41 -9.52
N ALA A 106 28.81 2.79 -8.33
CA ALA A 106 27.92 1.68 -8.01
C ALA A 106 26.45 2.13 -7.97
N ASP A 107 26.19 3.36 -7.52
CA ASP A 107 24.84 3.91 -7.45
C ASP A 107 24.31 4.29 -8.83
N VAL A 108 25.19 4.78 -9.72
CA VAL A 108 24.83 5.07 -11.12
C VAL A 108 24.41 3.78 -11.84
N LYS A 109 25.18 2.69 -11.69
CA LYS A 109 24.81 1.38 -12.23
C LYS A 109 23.49 0.86 -11.68
N LEU A 110 23.19 1.20 -10.43
CA LEU A 110 21.93 0.81 -9.79
C LEU A 110 20.74 1.60 -10.37
N ALA A 111 20.92 2.89 -10.64
CA ALA A 111 19.94 3.71 -11.32
C ALA A 111 19.71 3.25 -12.78
N GLU A 112 20.77 2.85 -13.49
CA GLU A 112 20.66 2.24 -14.83
C GLU A 112 19.79 0.98 -14.80
N LYS A 113 20.00 0.08 -13.82
CA LYS A 113 19.12 -1.08 -13.63
C LYS A 113 17.66 -0.69 -13.43
N MET A 114 17.39 0.41 -12.74
CA MET A 114 16.01 0.87 -12.57
C MET A 114 15.37 1.29 -13.89
N ILE A 115 16.13 1.88 -14.81
CA ILE A 115 15.65 2.27 -16.15
C ILE A 115 15.38 1.03 -17.01
N PHE A 116 16.24 0.01 -16.97
CA PHE A 116 16.14 -1.17 -17.84
C PHE A 116 15.29 -2.30 -17.27
N ASP A 117 15.44 -2.60 -15.98
CA ASP A 117 14.76 -3.71 -15.29
C ASP A 117 13.47 -3.26 -14.55
N GLY A 118 13.21 -1.94 -14.52
CA GLY A 118 12.04 -1.32 -13.90
C GLY A 118 12.11 -1.19 -12.37
N TYR A 119 13.15 -1.73 -11.73
CA TYR A 119 13.46 -1.55 -10.30
C TYR A 119 14.93 -1.89 -10.00
N ALA A 120 15.41 -1.41 -8.86
CA ALA A 120 16.75 -1.64 -8.31
C ALA A 120 16.67 -2.28 -6.91
N GLU A 121 17.73 -2.95 -6.47
CA GLU A 121 17.80 -3.58 -5.13
C GLU A 121 19.11 -3.24 -4.43
N THR A 122 19.05 -3.10 -3.10
CA THR A 122 20.20 -2.96 -2.21
C THR A 122 20.04 -3.84 -0.97
N GLU A 123 21.15 -4.24 -0.37
CA GLU A 123 21.17 -4.98 0.89
C GLU A 123 21.59 -4.07 2.03
N VAL A 124 20.82 -4.07 3.12
CA VAL A 124 21.12 -3.32 4.35
C VAL A 124 21.16 -4.29 5.52
N SER A 125 21.91 -3.96 6.57
CA SER A 125 22.00 -4.76 7.79
C SER A 125 21.66 -3.89 8.98
N MET A 126 20.97 -4.46 9.96
CA MET A 126 20.64 -3.77 11.21
C MET A 126 21.72 -4.11 12.23
N ASP A 127 22.29 -3.14 12.94
CA ASP A 127 23.36 -3.37 13.93
C ASP A 127 22.97 -4.40 15.00
N SER A 128 21.69 -4.46 15.34
CA SER A 128 21.14 -5.42 16.30
C SER A 128 21.09 -6.86 15.78
N PHE A 129 21.19 -7.06 14.46
CA PHE A 129 21.17 -8.35 13.77
C PHE A 129 22.15 -8.35 12.58
N PRO A 130 23.47 -8.31 12.83
CA PRO A 130 24.47 -8.13 11.78
C PRO A 130 24.52 -9.30 10.78
N ASP A 131 24.12 -10.50 11.22
CA ASP A 131 24.05 -11.69 10.36
C ASP A 131 22.82 -11.71 9.44
N ARG A 132 21.92 -10.73 9.55
CA ARG A 132 20.71 -10.65 8.74
C ARG A 132 20.83 -9.49 7.76
N LYS A 133 20.74 -9.84 6.48
CA LYS A 133 20.66 -8.86 5.40
C LYS A 133 19.21 -8.65 4.98
N PHE A 134 18.80 -7.40 4.91
CA PHE A 134 17.47 -6.98 4.48
C PHE A 134 17.58 -6.45 3.06
N THR A 135 16.83 -7.03 2.13
CA THR A 135 16.79 -6.53 0.75
C THR A 135 15.74 -5.44 0.60
N ILE A 136 16.19 -4.25 0.21
CA ILE A 136 15.38 -3.08 -0.07
C ILE A 136 15.33 -2.85 -1.58
N CYS A 137 14.15 -2.62 -2.13
CA CYS A 137 13.93 -2.40 -3.55
C CYS A 137 13.52 -0.95 -3.81
N SER A 138 13.81 -0.42 -4.99
CA SER A 138 13.41 0.94 -5.38
C SER A 138 11.92 1.00 -5.71
N THR A 139 11.35 2.20 -5.63
CA THR A 139 9.96 2.48 -6.06
C THR A 139 9.94 3.10 -7.45
N ASN A 140 9.08 2.62 -8.33
CA ASN A 140 8.79 3.26 -9.62
C ASN A 140 7.44 4.02 -9.62
N ALA A 141 7.14 4.75 -10.70
CA ALA A 141 5.94 5.59 -10.77
C ALA A 141 4.64 4.75 -10.79
N GLU A 142 4.67 3.62 -11.47
CA GLU A 142 3.55 2.69 -11.58
C GLU A 142 3.17 2.08 -10.22
N GLU A 143 4.16 1.84 -9.37
CA GLU A 143 3.97 1.42 -7.97
C GLU A 143 3.28 2.50 -7.15
N ILE A 144 3.67 3.77 -7.30
CA ILE A 144 3.00 4.89 -6.61
C ILE A 144 1.53 4.97 -7.04
N GLY A 145 1.26 4.88 -8.34
CA GLY A 145 -0.11 4.85 -8.86
C GLY A 145 -0.94 3.70 -8.28
N MET A 146 -0.35 2.51 -8.17
CA MET A 146 -1.00 1.35 -7.54
C MET A 146 -1.27 1.56 -6.04
N ILE A 147 -0.37 2.22 -5.31
CA ILE A 147 -0.59 2.59 -3.90
C ILE A 147 -1.80 3.50 -3.80
N ASP A 148 -1.85 4.58 -4.59
CA ASP A 148 -2.92 5.56 -4.55
C ASP A 148 -4.27 4.94 -4.91
N GLU A 149 -4.32 4.04 -5.90
CA GLU A 149 -5.52 3.31 -6.27
C GLU A 149 -6.01 2.38 -5.14
N ILE A 150 -5.12 1.66 -4.45
CA ILE A 150 -5.49 0.83 -3.29
C ILE A 150 -6.04 1.69 -2.15
N ILE A 151 -5.40 2.82 -1.86
CA ILE A 151 -5.86 3.74 -0.80
C ILE A 151 -7.23 4.31 -1.16
N PHE A 152 -7.43 4.69 -2.41
CA PHE A 152 -8.71 5.17 -2.91
C PHE A 152 -9.81 4.12 -2.74
N ASP A 153 -9.57 2.86 -3.13
CA ASP A 153 -10.54 1.78 -2.95
C ASP A 153 -10.92 1.57 -1.48
N VAL A 154 -9.94 1.70 -0.58
CA VAL A 154 -10.19 1.58 0.87
C VAL A 154 -11.01 2.74 1.38
N MET A 155 -10.70 3.98 0.97
CA MET A 155 -11.51 5.16 1.32
C MET A 155 -12.93 5.04 0.77
N LYS A 156 -13.07 4.62 -0.49
CA LYS A 156 -14.37 4.43 -1.15
C LYS A 156 -15.23 3.39 -0.45
N LYS A 157 -14.64 2.29 0.04
CA LYS A 157 -15.34 1.27 0.84
C LYS A 157 -15.86 1.78 2.19
N HIS A 158 -15.28 2.86 2.70
CA HIS A 158 -15.72 3.52 3.94
C HIS A 158 -16.49 4.82 3.67
N GLU A 159 -16.89 5.09 2.43
CA GLU A 159 -17.74 6.22 2.11
C GLU A 159 -19.16 5.97 2.65
N THR A 160 -19.65 6.91 3.44
CA THR A 160 -21.02 6.96 3.94
C THR A 160 -21.98 7.42 2.85
N LYS A 161 -23.29 7.25 3.08
CA LYS A 161 -24.33 7.67 2.12
C LYS A 161 -24.30 9.17 1.79
N ASP A 162 -23.72 9.98 2.69
CA ASP A 162 -23.59 11.43 2.55
C ASP A 162 -22.30 11.86 1.83
N GLY A 163 -21.48 10.91 1.35
CA GLY A 163 -20.20 11.17 0.67
C GLY A 163 -19.01 11.40 1.62
N MET A 164 -19.23 11.34 2.94
CA MET A 164 -18.17 11.45 3.95
C MET A 164 -17.46 10.11 4.13
N VAL A 165 -16.13 10.13 4.34
CA VAL A 165 -15.36 8.90 4.60
C VAL A 165 -15.29 8.61 6.10
N ASP A 166 -15.82 7.46 6.53
CA ASP A 166 -15.78 6.99 7.91
C ASP A 166 -14.56 6.10 8.16
N ILE A 167 -13.37 6.69 8.01
CA ILE A 167 -12.11 6.06 8.40
C ILE A 167 -11.13 7.09 8.98
N PRO A 168 -10.49 6.80 10.13
CA PRO A 168 -9.47 7.67 10.68
C PRO A 168 -8.27 7.87 9.74
N GLN A 169 -7.83 9.12 9.56
CA GLN A 169 -6.71 9.46 8.66
C GLN A 169 -5.40 8.75 9.03
N ASN A 170 -5.16 8.53 10.32
CA ASN A 170 -3.99 7.78 10.79
C ASN A 170 -4.00 6.32 10.30
N LYS A 171 -5.18 5.69 10.14
CA LYS A 171 -5.28 4.34 9.57
C LYS A 171 -4.93 4.35 8.09
N ILE A 172 -5.38 5.35 7.34
CA ILE A 172 -5.01 5.52 5.93
C ILE A 172 -3.51 5.72 5.78
N GLN A 173 -2.91 6.61 6.59
CA GLN A 173 -1.47 6.84 6.55
C GLN A 173 -0.67 5.57 6.92
N THR A 174 -1.11 4.85 7.95
CA THR A 174 -0.47 3.59 8.36
C THR A 174 -0.56 2.56 7.25
N LEU A 175 -1.71 2.44 6.59
CA LEU A 175 -1.88 1.53 5.45
C LEU A 175 -0.98 1.93 4.28
N ARG A 176 -0.95 3.22 3.90
CA ARG A 176 -0.08 3.74 2.84
C ARG A 176 1.38 3.40 3.09
N ASN A 177 1.87 3.67 4.30
CA ASN A 177 3.24 3.36 4.70
C ASN A 177 3.50 1.84 4.67
N SER A 178 2.54 1.03 5.13
CA SER A 178 2.66 -0.43 5.13
C SER A 178 2.73 -0.99 3.70
N ILE A 179 1.95 -0.42 2.76
CA ILE A 179 1.99 -0.81 1.35
C ILE A 179 3.32 -0.39 0.72
N PHE A 180 3.76 0.84 0.98
CA PHE A 180 5.04 1.34 0.48
C PHE A 180 6.20 0.44 0.91
N ILE A 181 6.25 0.06 2.19
CA ILE A 181 7.24 -0.90 2.70
C ILE A 181 7.03 -2.28 2.07
N ALA A 182 5.79 -2.76 1.92
CA ALA A 182 5.51 -4.05 1.32
C ALA A 182 5.99 -4.18 -0.14
N LEU A 183 5.97 -3.10 -0.90
CA LEU A 183 6.51 -3.00 -2.26
C LEU A 183 8.02 -2.69 -2.29
N GLY A 184 8.59 -2.35 -1.14
CA GLY A 184 9.97 -1.94 -0.99
C GLY A 184 10.86 -2.94 -0.28
N TYR A 185 10.30 -3.97 0.32
CA TYR A 185 11.02 -4.89 1.18
C TYR A 185 10.73 -6.34 0.79
N ARG A 186 11.79 -7.10 0.50
CA ARG A 186 11.65 -8.51 0.16
C ARG A 186 11.50 -9.34 1.43
N GLY A 187 12.50 -9.36 2.31
CA GLY A 187 12.60 -10.23 3.49
C GLY A 187 14.07 -10.37 3.89
N PRO A 188 14.38 -11.06 5.01
CA PRO A 188 15.76 -11.30 5.41
C PRO A 188 16.43 -12.37 4.55
N ASN A 189 17.72 -12.23 4.29
CA ASN A 189 18.59 -13.22 3.62
C ASN A 189 18.10 -13.67 2.24
N GLY A 190 17.45 -12.76 1.51
CA GLY A 190 16.93 -13.03 0.16
C GLY A 190 15.57 -13.75 0.12
N ASP A 191 15.04 -14.17 1.28
CA ASP A 191 13.70 -14.73 1.38
C ASP A 191 12.63 -13.67 1.16
N ASP A 192 11.45 -14.10 0.70
CA ASP A 192 10.29 -13.23 0.56
C ASP A 192 9.44 -13.20 1.84
N LEU A 193 8.94 -12.01 2.20
CA LEU A 193 8.09 -11.71 3.35
C LEU A 193 6.83 -12.58 3.38
N CYS A 194 6.31 -12.94 2.20
CA CYS A 194 5.16 -13.82 2.06
C CYS A 194 5.51 -15.30 1.79
N GLY A 195 6.81 -15.64 1.77
CA GLY A 195 7.31 -17.00 1.73
C GLY A 195 6.90 -17.79 0.48
N VAL A 196 6.15 -18.87 0.69
CA VAL A 196 5.91 -19.94 -0.29
C VAL A 196 4.93 -19.54 -1.40
N ASP A 197 4.07 -18.54 -1.16
CA ASP A 197 3.08 -18.11 -2.14
C ASP A 197 3.71 -17.19 -3.20
N ARG A 198 4.11 -17.79 -4.32
CA ARG A 198 4.75 -17.09 -5.45
C ARG A 198 3.94 -15.90 -5.96
N SER A 199 2.61 -15.95 -5.89
CA SER A 199 1.76 -14.84 -6.37
C SER A 199 1.94 -13.57 -5.54
N ARG A 200 2.45 -13.71 -4.32
CA ARG A 200 2.71 -12.61 -3.38
C ARG A 200 4.16 -12.22 -3.31
N ASN A 201 5.04 -12.87 -4.08
CA ASN A 201 6.45 -12.53 -4.07
C ASN A 201 6.68 -11.15 -4.68
N LEU A 202 7.60 -10.39 -4.09
CA LEU A 202 7.85 -9.01 -4.47
C LEU A 202 8.22 -8.89 -5.94
N SER A 203 9.10 -9.75 -6.43
CA SER A 203 9.54 -9.75 -7.82
C SER A 203 8.40 -10.05 -8.81
N VAL A 204 7.43 -10.86 -8.42
CA VAL A 204 6.23 -11.17 -9.23
C VAL A 204 5.30 -9.97 -9.25
N ILE A 205 5.07 -9.35 -8.09
CA ILE A 205 4.23 -8.15 -7.97
C ILE A 205 4.80 -6.98 -8.76
N LYS A 206 6.10 -6.67 -8.63
CA LYS A 206 6.75 -5.58 -9.38
C LYS A 206 6.61 -5.77 -10.90
N LYS A 207 6.85 -6.99 -11.40
CA LYS A 207 6.63 -7.33 -12.82
C LYS A 207 5.17 -7.21 -13.24
N ALA A 208 4.24 -7.61 -12.38
CA ALA A 208 2.81 -7.49 -12.65
C ALA A 208 2.36 -6.02 -12.69
N ILE A 209 2.93 -5.14 -11.87
CA ILE A 209 2.67 -3.69 -11.92
C ILE A 209 3.12 -3.10 -13.25
N ILE A 210 4.34 -3.42 -13.71
CA ILE A 210 4.84 -2.98 -15.03
C ILE A 210 3.92 -3.51 -16.14
N ARG A 211 3.59 -4.81 -16.09
CA ARG A 211 2.71 -5.43 -17.09
C ARG A 211 1.32 -4.81 -17.13
N ARG A 212 0.80 -4.38 -15.98
CA ARG A 212 -0.47 -3.64 -15.91
C ARG A 212 -0.36 -2.32 -16.66
N GLY A 213 0.71 -1.56 -16.45
CA GLY A 213 1.00 -0.33 -17.21
C GLY A 213 1.07 -0.57 -18.72
N ASP A 214 1.72 -1.66 -19.15
CA ASP A 214 1.78 -2.04 -20.57
C ASP A 214 0.39 -2.32 -21.16
N LEU A 215 -0.48 -3.02 -20.41
CA LEU A 215 -1.84 -3.35 -20.84
C LEU A 215 -2.71 -2.11 -20.93
N GLU A 216 -2.58 -1.19 -19.99
CA GLU A 216 -3.26 0.11 -19.99
C GLU A 216 -2.85 0.95 -21.21
N ASN A 217 -1.55 1.05 -21.48
CA ASN A 217 -1.00 1.75 -22.65
C ASN A 217 -1.43 1.11 -23.99
N ALA A 218 -1.59 -0.21 -24.01
CA ALA A 218 -2.08 -0.95 -25.17
C ALA A 218 -3.62 -0.89 -25.34
N GLY A 219 -4.35 -0.35 -24.35
CA GLY A 219 -5.81 -0.30 -24.35
C GLY A 219 -6.51 -1.63 -24.05
N ASP A 220 -5.80 -2.67 -23.59
CA ASP A 220 -6.37 -3.97 -23.20
C ASP A 220 -6.94 -3.91 -21.78
N MET A 221 -8.05 -3.18 -21.64
CA MET A 221 -8.60 -2.79 -20.34
C MET A 221 -9.21 -3.97 -19.56
N GLU A 222 -9.74 -4.98 -20.25
CA GLU A 222 -10.32 -6.15 -19.58
C GLU A 222 -9.24 -6.95 -18.84
N LYS A 223 -8.10 -7.22 -19.50
CA LYS A 223 -6.97 -7.88 -18.84
C LYS A 223 -6.32 -7.00 -17.79
N CYS A 224 -6.29 -5.68 -18.01
CA CYS A 224 -5.78 -4.72 -17.04
C CYS A 224 -6.60 -4.78 -15.73
N GLU A 225 -7.93 -4.77 -15.81
CA GLU A 225 -8.84 -4.85 -14.66
C GLU A 225 -8.68 -6.18 -13.90
N GLN A 226 -8.64 -7.30 -14.62
CA GLN A 226 -8.44 -8.64 -14.02
C GLN A 226 -7.10 -8.74 -13.28
N LEU A 227 -6.03 -8.19 -13.86
CA LEU A 227 -4.71 -8.16 -13.24
C LEU A 227 -4.69 -7.22 -12.02
N SER A 228 -5.35 -6.06 -12.11
CA SER A 228 -5.39 -5.05 -11.05
C SER A 228 -5.98 -5.61 -9.76
N GLU A 229 -7.13 -6.29 -9.81
CA GLU A 229 -7.77 -6.82 -8.60
C GLU A 229 -6.87 -7.84 -7.88
N GLY A 230 -6.30 -8.82 -8.61
CA GLY A 230 -5.40 -9.81 -8.02
C GLY A 230 -4.12 -9.18 -7.44
N LEU A 231 -3.61 -8.13 -8.10
CA LEU A 231 -2.45 -7.38 -7.67
C LEU A 231 -2.72 -6.62 -6.36
N LYS A 232 -3.83 -5.87 -6.29
CA LYS A 232 -4.25 -5.14 -5.08
C LYS A 232 -4.38 -6.07 -3.87
N GLN A 233 -5.00 -7.24 -4.04
CA GLN A 233 -5.12 -8.22 -2.96
C GLN A 233 -3.76 -8.75 -2.50
N SER A 234 -2.86 -9.05 -3.44
CA SER A 234 -1.51 -9.54 -3.14
C SER A 234 -0.70 -8.50 -2.36
N ILE A 235 -0.79 -7.23 -2.76
CA ILE A 235 -0.13 -6.10 -2.10
C ILE A 235 -0.71 -5.88 -0.69
N LEU A 236 -2.04 -5.88 -0.53
CA LEU A 236 -2.68 -5.75 0.78
C LEU A 236 -2.29 -6.88 1.74
N MET A 237 -2.12 -8.10 1.23
CA MET A 237 -1.65 -9.23 2.03
C MET A 237 -0.21 -9.05 2.49
N ARG A 238 0.68 -8.54 1.63
CA ARG A 238 2.04 -8.16 2.06
C ARG A 238 2.02 -7.03 3.09
N ALA A 239 1.20 -6.00 2.88
CA ALA A 239 1.08 -4.88 3.82
C ALA A 239 0.63 -5.36 5.22
N ARG A 240 -0.30 -6.33 5.28
CA ARG A 240 -0.68 -6.98 6.55
C ARG A 240 0.48 -7.70 7.23
N LYS A 241 1.38 -8.34 6.46
CA LYS A 241 2.60 -8.95 7.01
C LYS A 241 3.55 -7.91 7.57
N VAL A 242 3.71 -6.77 6.87
CA VAL A 242 4.50 -5.64 7.38
C VAL A 242 3.94 -5.14 8.71
N GLN A 243 2.62 -4.96 8.82
CA GLN A 243 1.95 -4.51 10.05
C GLN A 243 2.09 -5.47 11.24
N GLN A 244 2.44 -6.73 11.00
CA GLN A 244 2.68 -7.73 12.03
C GLN A 244 4.14 -7.77 12.48
N MET A 245 5.04 -7.03 11.83
CA MET A 245 6.44 -6.96 12.20
C MET A 245 6.64 -6.10 13.46
N PRO A 246 7.71 -6.32 14.23
CA PRO A 246 8.07 -5.44 15.34
C PRO A 246 8.29 -4.00 14.85
N THR A 247 7.74 -3.01 15.56
CA THR A 247 7.88 -1.58 15.23
C THR A 247 9.33 -1.16 14.95
N PRO A 248 10.35 -1.55 15.76
CA PRO A 248 11.74 -1.16 15.46
C PRO A 248 12.25 -1.64 14.10
N LEU A 249 11.76 -2.80 13.64
CA LEU A 249 12.12 -3.33 12.33
C LEU A 249 11.40 -2.54 11.22
N ILE A 250 10.14 -2.16 11.42
CA ILE A 250 9.39 -1.32 10.49
C ILE A 250 10.09 0.03 10.36
N ASP A 251 10.49 0.65 11.47
CA ASP A 251 11.16 1.95 11.49
C ASP A 251 12.50 1.90 10.74
N PHE A 252 13.31 0.86 11.01
CA PHE A 252 14.56 0.61 10.29
C PHE A 252 14.34 0.46 8.79
N ILE A 253 13.46 -0.45 8.36
CA ILE A 253 13.19 -0.70 6.94
C ILE A 253 12.63 0.55 6.26
N SER A 254 11.74 1.28 6.94
CA SER A 254 11.16 2.52 6.42
C SER A 254 12.23 3.59 6.19
N ALA A 255 13.18 3.74 7.11
CA ALA A 255 14.27 4.70 7.00
C ALA A 255 15.20 4.34 5.83
N GLU A 256 15.65 3.08 5.77
CA GLU A 256 16.52 2.59 4.69
C GLU A 256 15.86 2.70 3.31
N LYS A 257 14.56 2.35 3.24
CA LYS A 257 13.77 2.48 2.01
C LYS A 257 13.68 3.93 1.54
N TYR A 258 13.40 4.86 2.45
CA TYR A 258 13.30 6.28 2.13
C TYR A 258 14.65 6.82 1.63
N MET A 259 15.74 6.49 2.31
CA MET A 259 17.09 6.90 1.91
C MET A 259 17.47 6.34 0.55
N PHE A 260 17.11 5.07 0.29
CA PHE A 260 17.36 4.43 -0.98
C PHE A 260 16.60 5.10 -2.14
N ASP A 261 15.29 5.32 -2.01
CA ASP A 261 14.51 6.00 -3.05
C ASP A 261 14.96 7.45 -3.25
N LYS A 262 15.27 8.17 -2.17
CA LYS A 262 15.81 9.54 -2.25
C LYS A 262 17.11 9.58 -3.03
N LYS A 263 18.01 8.61 -2.80
CA LYS A 263 19.27 8.49 -3.53
C LYS A 263 19.04 8.19 -5.01
N MET A 264 18.16 7.23 -5.33
CA MET A 264 17.80 6.90 -6.72
C MET A 264 17.20 8.09 -7.46
N TYR A 265 16.30 8.85 -6.80
CA TYR A 265 15.72 10.06 -7.35
C TYR A 265 16.78 11.15 -7.62
N LYS A 266 17.71 11.38 -6.67
CA LYS A 266 18.81 12.34 -6.87
C LYS A 266 19.64 11.99 -8.10
N ILE A 267 19.98 10.71 -8.28
CA ILE A 267 20.78 10.24 -9.43
C ILE A 267 20.03 10.44 -10.75
N MET A 268 18.75 10.05 -10.80
CA MET A 268 17.93 10.24 -12.01
C MET A 268 17.73 11.71 -12.39
N THR A 269 17.80 12.63 -11.43
CA THR A 269 17.68 14.07 -11.68
C THR A 269 19.02 14.75 -11.94
N MET A 270 20.15 14.02 -11.89
CA MET A 270 21.46 14.57 -12.25
C MET A 270 21.57 14.85 -13.75
N LYS A 271 22.20 15.99 -14.05
CA LYS A 271 22.50 16.42 -15.42
C LYS A 271 23.42 15.42 -16.12
N GLY A 272 22.94 14.79 -17.18
CA GLY A 272 23.68 13.82 -18.00
C GLY A 272 23.18 12.37 -17.93
N VAL A 273 22.29 12.05 -16.99
CA VAL A 273 21.66 10.71 -16.88
C VAL A 273 20.38 10.62 -17.72
N VAL A 274 19.61 11.70 -17.80
CA VAL A 274 18.44 11.79 -18.69
C VAL A 274 18.88 12.30 -20.07
N PRO A 275 18.48 11.66 -21.19
CA PRO A 275 18.73 12.18 -22.53
C PRO A 275 18.18 13.61 -22.64
N LYS A 276 18.97 14.54 -23.20
CA LYS A 276 18.43 15.86 -23.54
C LYS A 276 17.37 15.68 -24.63
N SER A 277 16.11 15.99 -24.29
CA SER A 277 15.02 16.16 -25.24
C SER A 277 15.29 17.34 -26.18
#